data_AF-A0A522GHS1-F1
#
_entry.id   AF-A0A522GHS1-F1
#
_cell.length_a   1.000
_cell.length_b   1.000
_cell.length_c   1.000
_cell.angle_alpha   90.00
_cell.angle_beta   90.00
_cell.angle_gamma   90.00
#
_symmetry.space_group_name_H-M   'P 1'
#
loop_
_entity.id
_entity.type
_entity.pdbx_description
1 polymer ?
#
loop_
_entity_poly.entity_id
_entity_poly.type
_entity_poly.pdbx_seq_one_letter_code
_entity_poly.pdbx_strand_id
1 'polypeptide(L)'
;MYQSVSTKNSRLLPSGSWALMLHAMPWFAGKMLLPPPFGGFGMNMGVGDAVDLGWKLAAVLQGWGGAKLLDSYERERRPVHKHVMNEATANHSLLSNALLEEGMEDDTPEGEARRRHAGQRIRAGKLSEFYTLGTILGDCYADSPVIDRAGHARPDDAQRDFLNYVPCSEPGYRAPHAWLHDGSSLYDHFGPGLTLLVSAARREQAVAAASADAARRGIPLVVVRPHIGATQSLYPNALTLIRPDQHIAWAGEKWPAGGGALAFALGLEA
;
A
#
# COMPACT_ATOMS: atom_id res chain seq x y z
N MET A 1 -49.11 -17.24 -18.03
CA MET A 1 -49.51 -15.93 -17.44
C MET A 1 -48.26 -15.32 -16.80
N TYR A 2 -47.40 -14.71 -17.61
CA TYR A 2 -46.24 -13.96 -17.14
C TYR A 2 -46.25 -12.65 -17.93
N GLN A 3 -46.67 -11.57 -17.28
CA GLN A 3 -46.64 -10.24 -17.87
C GLN A 3 -45.28 -9.59 -17.60
N SER A 4 -44.70 -9.10 -18.69
CA SER A 4 -43.65 -8.10 -18.75
C SER A 4 -44.05 -6.84 -17.97
N VAL A 5 -43.18 -6.39 -17.07
CA VAL A 5 -43.16 -4.99 -16.63
C VAL A 5 -41.90 -4.35 -17.21
N SER A 6 -42.15 -3.46 -18.16
CA SER A 6 -41.18 -2.55 -18.76
C SER A 6 -40.85 -1.43 -17.78
N THR A 7 -39.57 -1.17 -17.55
CA THR A 7 -39.09 0.13 -17.08
C THR A 7 -37.96 0.61 -17.98
N LYS A 8 -38.34 1.45 -18.94
CA LYS A 8 -37.46 2.40 -19.63
C LYS A 8 -36.95 3.42 -18.59
N ASN A 9 -35.65 3.40 -18.29
CA ASN A 9 -34.85 4.61 -18.08
C ASN A 9 -33.35 4.26 -17.97
N SER A 10 -32.70 4.03 -19.11
CA SER A 10 -31.24 3.90 -19.19
C SER A 10 -30.65 5.12 -19.91
N ARG A 11 -30.43 6.20 -19.15
CA ARG A 11 -29.39 7.19 -19.47
C ARG A 11 -28.34 7.12 -18.37
N LEU A 12 -27.54 6.05 -18.40
CA LEU A 12 -26.38 5.91 -17.54
C LEU A 12 -25.20 5.48 -18.40
N LEU A 13 -24.33 6.48 -18.65
CA LEU A 13 -22.91 6.42 -19.01
C LEU A 13 -22.52 5.74 -20.34
N PRO A 14 -21.49 6.24 -21.06
CA PRO A 14 -21.04 5.62 -22.30
C PRO A 14 -20.52 4.21 -22.04
N SER A 15 -20.91 3.29 -22.92
CA SER A 15 -20.63 1.85 -22.97
C SER A 15 -19.15 1.41 -22.84
N GLY A 16 -18.20 2.34 -22.73
CA GLY A 16 -16.77 2.05 -22.56
C GLY A 16 -16.34 1.82 -21.10
N SER A 17 -17.13 2.25 -20.11
CA SER A 17 -16.73 2.20 -18.69
C SER A 17 -16.78 0.78 -18.10
N TRP A 18 -17.62 -0.10 -18.62
CA TRP A 18 -17.73 -1.49 -18.15
C TRP A 18 -16.63 -2.41 -18.68
N ALA A 19 -15.98 -2.07 -19.80
CA ALA A 19 -14.90 -2.87 -20.36
C ALA A 19 -13.64 -2.86 -19.47
N LEU A 20 -13.37 -1.75 -18.79
CA LEU A 20 -12.30 -1.64 -17.78
C LEU A 20 -12.60 -2.46 -16.53
N MET A 21 -13.87 -2.49 -16.08
CA MET A 21 -14.27 -3.34 -14.96
C MET A 21 -14.10 -4.82 -15.32
N LEU A 22 -14.45 -5.24 -16.54
CA LEU A 22 -14.26 -6.62 -17.02
C LEU A 22 -12.79 -6.99 -17.29
N HIS A 23 -11.90 -6.02 -17.52
CA HIS A 23 -10.45 -6.25 -17.60
C HIS A 23 -9.75 -6.26 -16.23
N ALA A 24 -10.33 -5.63 -15.20
CA ALA A 24 -9.91 -5.79 -13.81
C ALA A 24 -10.49 -7.06 -13.14
N MET A 25 -11.66 -7.53 -13.62
CA MET A 25 -12.36 -8.72 -13.10
C MET A 25 -11.76 -10.12 -13.38
N PRO A 26 -10.74 -10.36 -14.23
CA PRO A 26 -10.10 -11.68 -14.28
C PRO A 26 -9.45 -12.06 -12.94
N TRP A 27 -9.19 -11.08 -12.06
CA TRP A 27 -8.54 -11.29 -10.77
C TRP A 27 -9.52 -11.48 -9.60
N PHE A 28 -10.74 -10.93 -9.69
CA PHE A 28 -11.80 -11.16 -8.70
C PHE A 28 -12.50 -12.52 -8.87
N ALA A 29 -12.52 -13.09 -10.09
CA ALA A 29 -13.39 -14.21 -10.45
C ALA A 29 -12.68 -15.55 -10.77
N GLY A 30 -11.48 -15.83 -10.24
CA GLY A 30 -10.96 -17.22 -10.24
C GLY A 30 -9.49 -17.46 -10.57
N LYS A 31 -8.65 -16.42 -10.63
CA LYS A 31 -7.19 -16.58 -10.55
C LYS A 31 -6.60 -15.64 -9.50
N MET A 32 -7.06 -15.79 -8.27
CA MET A 32 -6.15 -15.59 -7.14
C MET A 32 -5.02 -16.59 -7.41
N LEU A 33 -3.83 -16.14 -7.85
CA LEU A 33 -2.64 -16.95 -7.70
C LEU A 33 -2.54 -17.14 -6.19
N LEU A 34 -3.08 -18.26 -5.70
CA LEU A 34 -3.02 -18.61 -4.30
C LEU A 34 -1.54 -18.82 -4.02
N PRO A 35 -0.84 -17.86 -3.37
CA PRO A 35 0.51 -18.15 -2.95
C PRO A 35 0.43 -19.37 -2.04
N PRO A 36 1.46 -20.23 -2.02
CA PRO A 36 1.61 -21.21 -0.97
C PRO A 36 1.34 -20.55 0.39
N PRO A 37 0.63 -21.20 1.34
CA PRO A 37 0.15 -20.56 2.58
C PRO A 37 1.27 -20.12 3.53
N PHE A 38 2.52 -20.45 3.20
CA PHE A 38 3.73 -20.22 3.98
C PHE A 38 4.06 -18.72 4.04
N GLY A 39 3.86 -18.12 5.21
CA GLY A 39 3.98 -16.68 5.48
C GLY A 39 2.64 -15.93 5.64
N GLY A 40 1.50 -16.59 5.43
CA GLY A 40 0.17 -16.00 5.72
C GLY A 40 -0.23 -14.82 4.83
N PHE A 41 0.44 -14.62 3.70
CA PHE A 41 0.29 -13.40 2.90
C PHE A 41 -1.01 -13.30 2.09
N GLY A 42 -1.65 -14.43 1.76
CA GLY A 42 -2.79 -14.45 0.83
C GLY A 42 -3.96 -13.56 1.26
N MET A 43 -4.36 -13.62 2.53
CA MET A 43 -5.44 -12.78 3.06
C MET A 43 -5.02 -11.30 3.17
N ASN A 44 -3.79 -11.04 3.62
CA ASN A 44 -3.26 -9.67 3.76
C ASN A 44 -3.18 -8.95 2.41
N MET A 45 -2.77 -9.65 1.36
CA MET A 45 -2.79 -9.12 -0.01
C MET A 45 -4.21 -8.77 -0.47
N GLY A 46 -5.17 -9.67 -0.26
CA GLY A 46 -6.57 -9.42 -0.62
C GLY A 46 -7.18 -8.21 0.10
N VAL A 47 -6.87 -8.03 1.39
CA VAL A 47 -7.27 -6.83 2.13
C VAL A 47 -6.58 -5.58 1.56
N GLY A 48 -5.28 -5.64 1.26
CA GLY A 48 -4.55 -4.53 0.64
C GLY A 48 -5.13 -4.12 -0.71
N ASP A 49 -5.53 -5.09 -1.53
CA ASP A 49 -6.21 -4.85 -2.81
C ASP A 49 -7.58 -4.20 -2.62
N ALA A 50 -8.36 -4.66 -1.66
CA ALA A 50 -9.66 -4.09 -1.35
C ALA A 50 -9.54 -2.64 -0.85
N VAL A 51 -8.53 -2.34 -0.02
CA VAL A 51 -8.23 -0.98 0.45
C VAL A 51 -7.83 -0.09 -0.72
N ASP A 52 -6.87 -0.52 -1.55
CA ASP A 52 -6.37 0.25 -2.70
C ASP A 52 -7.47 0.52 -3.74
N LEU A 53 -8.20 -0.52 -4.17
CA LEU A 53 -9.26 -0.36 -5.17
C LEU A 53 -10.48 0.37 -4.59
N GLY A 54 -10.81 0.12 -3.32
CA GLY A 54 -12.00 0.66 -2.67
C GLY A 54 -12.03 2.19 -2.65
N TRP A 55 -10.92 2.82 -2.28
CA TRP A 55 -10.87 4.28 -2.24
C TRP A 55 -10.87 4.90 -3.65
N LYS A 56 -10.22 4.25 -4.63
CA LYS A 56 -10.20 4.70 -6.03
C LYS A 56 -11.58 4.67 -6.65
N LEU A 57 -12.34 3.59 -6.40
CA LEU A 57 -13.74 3.49 -6.81
C LEU A 57 -14.60 4.57 -6.14
N ALA A 58 -14.42 4.78 -4.83
CA ALA A 58 -15.13 5.85 -4.12
C ALA A 58 -14.82 7.23 -4.72
N ALA A 59 -13.56 7.51 -5.05
CA ALA A 59 -13.12 8.75 -5.66
C ALA A 59 -13.80 9.02 -7.01
N VAL A 60 -13.80 8.02 -7.90
CA VAL A 60 -14.42 8.13 -9.22
C VAL A 60 -15.94 8.27 -9.11
N LEU A 61 -16.59 7.46 -8.29
CA LEU A 61 -18.06 7.48 -8.12
C LEU A 61 -18.56 8.79 -7.48
N GLN A 62 -17.75 9.39 -6.60
CA GLN A 62 -18.06 10.67 -5.96
C GLN A 62 -17.58 11.89 -6.78
N GLY A 63 -16.95 11.66 -7.94
CA GLY A 63 -16.60 12.71 -8.91
C GLY A 63 -15.32 13.50 -8.60
N TRP A 64 -14.49 13.05 -7.66
CA TRP A 64 -13.21 13.69 -7.33
C TRP A 64 -11.98 12.89 -7.80
N GLY A 65 -12.16 11.69 -8.35
CA GLY A 65 -11.12 10.88 -9.01
C GLY A 65 -11.21 10.91 -10.53
N GLY A 66 -10.07 10.93 -11.22
CA GLY A 66 -9.99 10.90 -12.68
C GLY A 66 -9.83 9.50 -13.27
N ALA A 67 -9.90 9.39 -14.60
CA ALA A 67 -9.86 8.09 -15.29
C ALA A 67 -8.56 7.31 -15.03
N LYS A 68 -7.41 8.01 -14.96
CA LYS A 68 -6.10 7.40 -14.72
C LYS A 68 -5.95 6.82 -13.31
N LEU A 69 -6.86 7.14 -12.40
CA LEU A 69 -6.82 6.65 -11.03
C LEU A 69 -7.15 5.15 -10.96
N LEU A 70 -8.11 4.66 -11.73
CA LEU A 70 -8.42 3.23 -11.76
C LEU A 70 -7.34 2.43 -12.49
N ASP A 71 -6.75 3.01 -13.54
CA ASP A 71 -5.63 2.40 -14.26
C ASP A 71 -4.38 2.19 -13.37
N SER A 72 -4.29 2.91 -12.23
CA SER A 72 -3.18 2.72 -11.30
C SER A 72 -3.29 1.44 -10.48
N TYR A 73 -4.48 0.85 -10.29
CA TYR A 73 -4.66 -0.36 -9.47
C TYR A 73 -3.74 -1.50 -9.91
N GLU A 74 -3.77 -1.88 -11.20
CA GLU A 74 -2.91 -2.97 -11.66
C GLU A 74 -1.43 -2.60 -11.58
N ARG A 75 -1.08 -1.35 -11.92
CA ARG A 75 0.31 -0.88 -11.89
C ARG A 75 0.91 -0.88 -10.48
N GLU A 76 0.08 -0.65 -9.46
CA GLU A 76 0.48 -0.61 -8.07
C GLU A 76 0.47 -2.00 -7.41
N ARG A 77 -0.59 -2.80 -7.64
CA ARG A 77 -0.80 -4.06 -6.91
C ARG A 77 -0.12 -5.27 -7.57
N ARG A 78 0.06 -5.25 -8.90
CA ARG A 78 0.72 -6.38 -9.60
C ARG A 78 2.18 -6.59 -9.17
N PRO A 79 3.03 -5.56 -9.02
CA PRO A 79 4.40 -5.75 -8.52
C PRO A 79 4.43 -6.31 -7.10
N VAL A 80 3.53 -5.86 -6.21
CA VAL A 80 3.39 -6.38 -4.84
C VAL A 80 3.08 -7.87 -4.85
N HIS A 81 2.10 -8.29 -5.66
CA HIS A 81 1.76 -9.71 -5.79
C HIS A 81 2.94 -10.54 -6.28
N LYS A 82 3.71 -10.05 -7.26
CA LYS A 82 4.90 -10.76 -7.74
C LYS A 82 5.95 -10.92 -6.64
N HIS A 83 6.21 -9.87 -5.87
CA HIS A 83 7.16 -9.93 -4.77
C HIS A 83 6.74 -10.96 -3.72
N VAL A 84 5.50 -10.88 -3.24
CA VAL A 84 4.97 -11.82 -2.24
C VAL A 84 4.94 -13.26 -2.75
N MET A 85 4.61 -13.49 -4.03
CA MET A 85 4.66 -14.84 -4.61
C MET A 85 6.06 -15.41 -4.67
N ASN A 86 7.07 -14.59 -4.98
CA ASN A 86 8.46 -15.01 -4.97
C ASN A 86 8.89 -15.40 -3.55
N GLU A 87 8.53 -14.61 -2.54
CA GLU A 87 8.80 -14.91 -1.12
C GLU A 87 8.11 -16.18 -0.65
N ALA A 88 6.81 -16.34 -0.93
CA ALA A 88 6.06 -17.54 -0.58
C ALA A 88 6.63 -18.80 -1.26
N THR A 89 7.11 -18.67 -2.50
CA THR A 89 7.76 -19.77 -3.23
C THR A 89 9.11 -20.11 -2.61
N ALA A 90 9.91 -19.11 -2.21
CA ALA A 90 11.18 -19.32 -1.52
C ALA A 90 10.96 -20.03 -0.17
N ASN A 91 9.97 -19.60 0.62
CA ASN A 91 9.62 -20.23 1.90
C ASN A 91 9.14 -21.68 1.74
N HIS A 92 8.48 -22.00 0.63
CA HIS A 92 8.03 -23.35 0.30
C HIS A 92 9.19 -24.33 -0.02
N SER A 93 10.38 -23.83 -0.36
CA SER A 93 11.52 -24.68 -0.73
C SER A 93 12.06 -25.56 0.41
N LEU A 94 11.78 -25.20 1.67
CA LEU A 94 12.20 -25.95 2.85
C LEU A 94 10.98 -26.41 3.65
N LEU A 95 10.48 -27.62 3.39
CA LEU A 95 9.33 -28.16 4.13
C LEU A 95 9.74 -28.82 5.44
N SER A 96 8.80 -28.95 6.38
CA SER A 96 9.07 -29.51 7.72
C SER A 96 9.64 -30.92 7.69
N ASN A 97 9.24 -31.75 6.72
CA ASN A 97 9.77 -33.09 6.52
C ASN A 97 11.27 -33.10 6.17
N ALA A 98 11.77 -32.08 5.47
CA ALA A 98 13.18 -31.95 5.13
C ALA A 98 14.06 -31.57 6.34
N LEU A 99 13.43 -31.19 7.46
CA LEU A 99 14.09 -30.82 8.72
C LEU A 99 14.14 -31.98 9.73
N LEU A 100 13.49 -33.09 9.43
CA LEU A 100 13.50 -34.28 10.28
C LEU A 100 14.78 -35.10 10.05
N GLU A 101 15.36 -35.58 11.13
CA GLU A 101 16.53 -36.45 11.13
C GLU A 101 16.22 -37.70 11.94
N GLU A 102 16.61 -38.87 11.43
CA GLU A 102 16.38 -40.14 12.12
C GLU A 102 17.11 -40.18 13.47
N GLY A 103 16.41 -40.64 14.51
CA GLY A 103 16.94 -40.69 15.88
C GLY A 103 17.10 -39.32 16.54
N MET A 104 16.38 -38.29 16.09
CA MET A 104 16.32 -36.98 16.77
C MET A 104 15.51 -37.01 18.07
N GLU A 105 14.60 -37.97 18.21
CA GLU A 105 13.77 -38.16 19.41
C GLU A 105 14.47 -39.00 20.48
N ASP A 106 15.65 -39.54 20.18
CA ASP A 106 16.41 -40.36 21.11
C ASP A 106 16.89 -39.50 22.29
N ASP A 107 16.74 -40.02 23.51
CA ASP A 107 17.29 -39.42 24.74
C ASP A 107 18.77 -39.80 24.90
N THR A 108 19.57 -39.41 23.91
CA THR A 108 21.01 -39.69 23.81
C THR A 108 21.77 -38.41 23.45
N PRO A 109 23.09 -38.36 23.70
CA PRO A 109 23.94 -37.26 23.23
C PRO A 109 23.84 -37.04 21.71
N GLU A 110 23.68 -38.10 20.92
CA GLU A 110 23.51 -38.05 19.47
C GLU A 110 22.15 -37.46 19.07
N GLY A 111 21.06 -37.89 19.73
CA GLY A 111 19.73 -37.32 19.52
C GLY A 111 19.70 -35.83 19.85
N GLU A 112 20.35 -35.43 20.94
CA GLU A 112 20.52 -34.04 21.32
C GLU A 112 21.35 -33.24 20.29
N ALA A 113 22.41 -33.82 19.71
CA ALA A 113 23.18 -33.19 18.64
C ALA A 113 22.34 -32.97 17.37
N ARG A 114 21.51 -33.96 16.99
CA ARG A 114 20.58 -33.86 15.85
C ARG A 114 19.52 -32.78 16.07
N ARG A 115 18.92 -32.70 17.26
CA ARG A 115 17.98 -31.62 17.61
C ARG A 115 18.62 -30.24 17.48
N ARG A 116 19.87 -30.07 17.95
CA ARG A 116 20.62 -28.82 17.77
C ARG A 116 20.85 -28.50 16.30
N HIS A 117 21.23 -29.48 15.48
CA HIS A 117 21.46 -29.30 14.06
C HIS A 117 20.15 -28.92 13.31
N ALA A 118 19.06 -29.63 13.54
CA ALA A 118 17.74 -29.28 13.02
C ALA A 118 17.32 -27.87 13.44
N GLY A 119 17.56 -27.49 14.71
CA GLY A 119 17.32 -26.14 15.21
C GLY A 119 18.10 -25.05 14.48
N GLN A 120 19.36 -25.31 14.11
CA GLN A 120 20.17 -24.38 13.29
C GLN A 120 19.57 -24.22 11.88
N ARG A 121 19.16 -25.33 11.25
CA ARG A 121 18.54 -25.33 9.91
C ARG A 121 17.19 -24.60 9.91
N ILE A 122 16.37 -24.78 10.94
CA ILE A 122 15.12 -24.03 11.13
C ILE A 122 15.41 -22.54 11.22
N ARG A 123 16.33 -22.13 12.10
CA ARG A 123 16.67 -20.70 12.25
C ARG A 123 17.19 -20.08 10.96
N ALA A 124 18.01 -20.80 10.20
CA ALA A 124 18.56 -20.32 8.95
C ALA A 124 17.53 -20.26 7.82
N GLY A 125 16.65 -21.26 7.71
CA GLY A 125 15.77 -21.42 6.55
C GLY A 125 14.31 -21.01 6.75
N LYS A 126 13.89 -20.69 7.99
CA LYS A 126 12.50 -20.31 8.31
C LYS A 126 12.34 -18.90 8.86
N LEU A 127 13.44 -18.17 9.05
CA LEU A 127 13.37 -16.78 9.51
C LEU A 127 12.52 -15.91 8.57
N SER A 128 12.72 -16.06 7.25
CA SER A 128 11.97 -15.37 6.19
C SER A 128 10.50 -15.77 6.08
N GLU A 129 10.07 -16.85 6.74
CA GLU A 129 8.66 -17.24 6.77
C GLU A 129 7.92 -16.57 7.93
N PHE A 130 8.60 -16.38 9.06
CA PHE A 130 8.00 -15.88 10.30
C PHE A 130 8.30 -14.40 10.60
N TYR A 131 9.30 -13.82 9.94
CA TYR A 131 9.71 -12.42 10.11
C TYR A 131 9.73 -11.73 8.75
N THR A 132 8.63 -11.05 8.39
CA THR A 132 8.41 -10.55 7.02
C THR A 132 7.91 -9.11 7.01
N LEU A 133 8.31 -8.30 7.99
CA LEU A 133 7.84 -6.92 8.09
C LEU A 133 8.26 -6.09 6.88
N GLY A 134 9.45 -6.33 6.34
CA GLY A 134 9.92 -5.68 5.11
C GLY A 134 9.02 -5.99 3.92
N THR A 135 8.63 -7.26 3.74
CA THR A 135 7.67 -7.68 2.70
C THR A 135 6.27 -7.10 2.91
N ILE A 136 5.80 -6.97 4.16
CA ILE A 136 4.42 -6.56 4.44
C ILE A 136 4.24 -5.02 4.41
N LEU A 137 5.24 -4.28 4.89
CA LEU A 137 5.14 -2.83 5.10
C LEU A 137 6.06 -2.01 4.21
N GLY A 138 7.08 -2.63 3.62
CA GLY A 138 8.12 -1.96 2.83
C GLY A 138 7.80 -1.80 1.35
N ASP A 139 6.57 -2.12 0.92
CA ASP A 139 6.18 -1.97 -0.47
C ASP A 139 6.19 -0.51 -0.93
N CYS A 140 6.58 -0.35 -2.20
CA CYS A 140 6.61 0.92 -2.88
C CYS A 140 5.91 0.82 -4.23
N TYR A 141 4.95 1.71 -4.45
CA TYR A 141 4.22 1.90 -5.71
C TYR A 141 5.06 2.71 -6.72
N ALA A 142 6.25 2.20 -7.03
CA ALA A 142 7.27 2.91 -7.81
C ALA A 142 6.83 3.27 -9.24
N ASP A 143 5.98 2.43 -9.84
CA ASP A 143 5.53 2.55 -11.23
C ASP A 143 4.11 3.14 -11.34
N SER A 144 3.58 3.70 -10.26
CA SER A 144 2.25 4.30 -10.23
C SER A 144 2.18 5.56 -11.11
N PRO A 145 1.15 5.71 -11.96
CA PRO A 145 0.92 6.93 -12.73
C PRO A 145 0.32 8.08 -11.90
N VAL A 146 -0.02 7.84 -10.62
CA VAL A 146 -0.66 8.81 -9.71
C VAL A 146 0.16 9.01 -8.43
N ILE A 147 1.45 8.70 -8.46
CA ILE A 147 2.41 9.02 -7.41
C ILE A 147 3.56 9.81 -8.02
N ASP A 148 3.74 11.04 -7.53
CA ASP A 148 4.81 11.91 -7.99
C ASP A 148 6.11 11.54 -7.28
N ARG A 149 6.90 10.70 -7.95
CA ARG A 149 8.26 10.31 -7.53
C ARG A 149 9.34 11.17 -8.16
N ALA A 150 9.03 12.33 -8.74
CA ALA A 150 10.05 13.17 -9.37
C ALA A 150 11.18 13.50 -8.39
N GLY A 151 12.42 13.18 -8.77
CA GLY A 151 13.59 13.39 -7.92
C GLY A 151 13.92 12.25 -6.93
N HIS A 152 13.10 11.19 -6.87
CA HIS A 152 13.37 10.00 -6.05
C HIS A 152 13.85 8.82 -6.89
N ALA A 153 14.89 8.13 -6.42
CA ALA A 153 15.39 6.92 -7.08
C ALA A 153 14.32 5.82 -7.10
N ARG A 154 14.27 5.01 -8.16
CA ARG A 154 13.45 3.80 -8.15
C ARG A 154 14.02 2.83 -7.11
N PRO A 155 13.19 2.22 -6.24
CA PRO A 155 13.66 1.18 -5.34
C PRO A 155 14.28 0.02 -6.14
N ASP A 156 15.40 -0.51 -5.65
CA ASP A 156 15.97 -1.74 -6.20
C ASP A 156 15.26 -2.94 -5.56
N ASP A 157 14.40 -3.58 -6.34
CA ASP A 157 13.62 -4.74 -5.89
C ASP A 157 14.52 -5.93 -5.52
N ALA A 158 15.77 -6.00 -6.04
CA ALA A 158 16.73 -7.04 -5.70
C ALA A 158 17.42 -6.84 -4.35
N GLN A 159 17.35 -5.62 -3.79
CA GLN A 159 17.98 -5.25 -2.52
C GLN A 159 16.96 -5.07 -1.38
N ARG A 160 15.68 -5.38 -1.62
CA ARG A 160 14.66 -5.26 -0.57
C ARG A 160 14.96 -6.22 0.57
N ASP A 161 15.11 -5.66 1.77
CA ASP A 161 15.17 -6.43 3.00
C ASP A 161 13.76 -6.96 3.30
N PHE A 162 13.58 -8.28 3.22
CA PHE A 162 12.30 -8.93 3.50
C PHE A 162 11.99 -8.98 5.00
N LEU A 163 13.02 -9.00 5.85
CA LEU A 163 12.90 -9.09 7.31
C LEU A 163 12.52 -7.74 7.89
N ASN A 164 13.33 -6.72 7.60
CA ASN A 164 13.30 -5.45 8.32
C ASN A 164 12.51 -4.40 7.55
N TYR A 165 11.47 -3.89 8.18
CA TYR A 165 10.81 -2.68 7.72
C TYR A 165 11.61 -1.44 8.16
N VAL A 166 12.03 -0.65 7.18
CA VAL A 166 12.62 0.68 7.40
C VAL A 166 11.58 1.74 6.98
N PRO A 167 11.07 2.56 7.91
CA PRO A 167 10.12 3.60 7.56
C PRO A 167 10.70 4.59 6.54
N CYS A 168 9.95 4.84 5.46
CA CYS A 168 10.36 5.74 4.39
C CYS A 168 9.19 6.66 4.03
N SER A 169 9.42 7.98 4.03
CA SER A 169 8.42 8.99 3.68
C SER A 169 8.56 9.52 2.25
N GLU A 170 9.24 8.78 1.37
CA GLU A 170 9.24 9.10 -0.06
C GLU A 170 7.90 8.75 -0.72
N PRO A 171 7.45 9.52 -1.73
CA PRO A 171 6.23 9.22 -2.49
C PRO A 171 6.25 7.80 -3.04
N GLY A 172 5.22 7.00 -2.80
CA GLY A 172 5.13 5.61 -3.23
C GLY A 172 5.23 4.61 -2.10
N TYR A 173 5.89 4.98 -1.00
CA TYR A 173 5.91 4.15 0.21
C TYR A 173 4.69 4.41 1.10
N ARG A 174 4.41 3.45 1.97
CA ARG A 174 3.48 3.62 3.07
C ARG A 174 4.00 4.70 4.03
N ALA A 175 3.13 5.66 4.34
CA ALA A 175 3.41 6.76 5.25
C ALA A 175 3.90 6.21 6.61
N PRO A 176 5.09 6.61 7.11
CA PRO A 176 5.60 6.15 8.40
C PRO A 176 4.63 6.36 9.57
N HIS A 177 4.42 5.33 10.37
CA HIS A 177 3.64 5.44 11.60
C HIS A 177 4.38 6.23 12.69
N ALA A 178 3.64 6.98 13.51
CA ALA A 178 4.14 7.57 14.74
C ALA A 178 3.05 7.60 15.81
N TRP A 179 3.44 7.42 17.08
CA TRP A 179 2.58 7.75 18.21
C TRP A 179 2.63 9.24 18.48
N LEU A 180 1.47 9.87 18.62
CA LEU A 180 1.36 11.29 18.94
C LEU A 180 1.37 11.51 20.45
N HIS A 181 1.62 12.76 20.85
CA HIS A 181 1.75 13.16 22.26
C HIS A 181 0.50 12.90 23.12
N ASP A 182 -0.67 12.80 22.47
CA ASP A 182 -1.96 12.48 23.11
C ASP A 182 -2.22 10.96 23.20
N GLY A 183 -1.27 10.13 22.76
CA GLY A 183 -1.37 8.67 22.76
C GLY A 183 -2.09 8.08 21.55
N SER A 184 -2.59 8.91 20.62
CA SER A 184 -3.22 8.42 19.39
C SER A 184 -2.19 7.98 18.33
N SER A 185 -2.60 7.08 17.43
CA SER A 185 -1.80 6.76 16.25
C SER A 185 -1.92 7.89 15.24
N LEU A 186 -0.83 8.25 14.56
CA LEU A 186 -0.89 9.18 13.43
C LEU A 186 -1.93 8.76 12.38
N TYR A 187 -2.13 7.45 12.17
CA TYR A 187 -3.09 6.93 11.20
C TYR A 187 -4.55 7.19 11.59
N ASP A 188 -4.85 7.38 12.88
CA ASP A 188 -6.21 7.70 13.35
C ASP A 188 -6.67 9.09 12.87
N HIS A 189 -5.74 9.94 12.44
CA HIS A 189 -6.01 11.30 11.95
C HIS A 189 -6.11 11.38 10.43
N PHE A 190 -5.91 10.26 9.71
CA PHE A 190 -6.06 10.25 8.26
C PHE A 190 -7.54 10.34 7.86
N GLY A 191 -7.79 11.04 6.76
CA GLY A 191 -9.14 11.31 6.26
C GLY A 191 -9.66 10.21 5.34
N PRO A 192 -10.97 10.22 5.04
CA PRO A 192 -11.57 9.32 4.03
C PRO A 192 -11.18 9.68 2.60
N GLY A 193 -10.66 10.90 2.38
CA GLY A 193 -10.03 11.33 1.13
C GLY A 193 -8.52 11.49 1.31
N LEU A 194 -7.95 12.55 0.76
CA LEU A 194 -6.52 12.82 0.92
C LEU A 194 -6.22 13.39 2.31
N THR A 195 -4.99 13.18 2.77
CA THR A 195 -4.45 13.80 3.97
C THR A 195 -3.20 14.59 3.63
N LEU A 196 -3.15 15.86 4.04
CA LEU A 196 -1.94 16.68 3.99
C LEU A 196 -1.31 16.71 5.38
N LEU A 197 -0.19 16.00 5.53
CA LEU A 197 0.65 16.06 6.72
C LEU A 197 1.61 17.24 6.62
N VAL A 198 1.69 18.04 7.68
CA VAL A 198 2.55 19.23 7.78
C VAL A 198 3.56 19.02 8.90
N SER A 199 4.83 18.82 8.55
CA SER A 199 5.91 18.51 9.50
C SER A 199 6.74 19.73 9.90
N ALA A 200 6.58 20.87 9.21
CA ALA A 200 7.32 22.10 9.45
C ALA A 200 6.45 23.23 10.00
N ALA A 201 7.03 24.04 10.89
CA ALA A 201 6.38 25.25 11.40
C ALA A 201 6.18 26.30 10.30
N ARG A 202 5.23 27.22 10.52
CA ARG A 202 4.97 28.39 9.64
C ARG A 202 4.64 28.00 8.20
N ARG A 203 3.68 27.09 8.02
CA ARG A 203 3.18 26.65 6.70
C ARG A 203 1.73 27.06 6.42
N GLU A 204 1.21 28.05 7.15
CA GLU A 204 -0.20 28.48 7.05
C GLU A 204 -0.61 28.87 5.63
N GLN A 205 0.23 29.61 4.90
CA GLN A 205 -0.06 29.99 3.52
C GLN A 205 -0.15 28.77 2.58
N ALA A 206 0.76 27.80 2.74
CA ALA A 206 0.75 26.58 1.94
C ALA A 206 -0.46 25.71 2.25
N VAL A 207 -0.83 25.60 3.53
CA VAL A 207 -2.04 24.87 3.96
C VAL A 207 -3.30 25.54 3.45
N ALA A 208 -3.39 26.87 3.53
CA ALA A 208 -4.52 27.62 3.01
C ALA A 208 -4.67 27.43 1.50
N ALA A 209 -3.55 27.48 0.75
CA ALA A 209 -3.56 27.21 -0.68
C ALA A 209 -4.02 25.78 -1.00
N ALA A 210 -3.47 24.76 -0.33
CA ALA A 210 -3.88 23.37 -0.51
C ALA A 210 -5.35 23.13 -0.21
N SER A 211 -5.85 23.69 0.89
CA SER A 211 -7.26 23.58 1.30
C SER A 211 -8.18 24.28 0.29
N ALA A 212 -7.79 25.46 -0.21
CA ALA A 212 -8.53 26.16 -1.24
C ALA A 212 -8.55 25.40 -2.57
N ASP A 213 -7.43 24.77 -2.96
CA ASP A 213 -7.34 23.97 -4.18
C ASP A 213 -8.22 22.72 -4.10
N ALA A 214 -8.21 22.03 -2.95
CA ALA A 214 -9.08 20.89 -2.69
C ALA A 214 -10.56 21.28 -2.70
N ALA A 215 -10.92 22.37 -2.02
CA ALA A 215 -12.30 22.88 -1.96
C ALA A 215 -12.84 23.25 -3.36
N ARG A 216 -12.03 23.93 -4.19
CA ARG A 216 -12.43 24.28 -5.57
C ARG A 216 -12.71 23.07 -6.45
N ARG A 217 -12.08 21.92 -6.15
CA ARG A 217 -12.22 20.67 -6.90
C ARG A 217 -13.17 19.67 -6.21
N GLY A 218 -13.75 20.01 -5.07
CA GLY A 218 -14.61 19.10 -4.29
C GLY A 218 -13.87 17.89 -3.71
N ILE A 219 -12.55 17.99 -3.51
CA ILE A 219 -11.72 16.89 -3.00
C ILE A 219 -11.76 16.90 -1.48
N PRO A 220 -12.11 15.78 -0.81
CA PRO A 220 -11.99 15.68 0.64
C PRO A 220 -10.51 15.70 1.03
N LEU A 221 -10.08 16.74 1.76
CA LEU A 221 -8.72 16.89 2.25
C LEU A 221 -8.74 17.14 3.76
N VAL A 222 -8.05 16.28 4.52
CA VAL A 222 -7.78 16.48 5.95
C VAL A 222 -6.36 17.01 6.12
N VAL A 223 -6.18 18.02 6.96
CA VAL A 223 -4.85 18.56 7.28
C VAL A 223 -4.45 18.06 8.66
N VAL A 224 -3.31 17.38 8.74
CA VAL A 224 -2.77 16.85 10.00
C VAL A 224 -1.47 17.59 10.34
N ARG A 225 -1.42 18.13 11.55
CA ARG A 225 -0.30 18.92 12.07
C ARG A 225 0.19 18.30 13.39
N PRO A 226 0.95 17.20 13.32
CA PRO A 226 1.46 16.58 14.53
C PRO A 226 2.38 17.58 15.25
N HIS A 227 2.24 17.70 16.57
CA HIS A 227 3.13 18.55 17.37
C HIS A 227 4.58 18.13 17.14
N ILE A 228 5.43 19.14 16.92
CA ILE A 228 6.80 18.99 16.40
C ILE A 228 7.61 18.07 17.34
N GLY A 229 8.20 17.01 16.80
CA GLY A 229 8.86 15.94 17.56
C GLY A 229 9.36 14.80 16.66
N ALA A 230 9.24 13.54 17.09
CA ALA A 230 9.70 12.35 16.36
C ALA A 230 9.17 12.25 14.92
N THR A 231 7.99 12.83 14.66
CA THR A 231 7.37 12.88 13.33
C THR A 231 8.18 13.71 12.33
N GLN A 232 8.96 14.70 12.78
CA GLN A 232 9.80 15.51 11.89
C GLN A 232 10.96 14.69 11.31
N SER A 233 11.55 13.79 12.09
CA SER A 233 12.60 12.89 11.60
C SER A 233 12.06 11.85 10.62
N LEU A 234 10.81 11.42 10.82
CA LEU A 234 10.14 10.47 9.92
C LEU A 234 9.65 11.12 8.62
N TYR A 235 9.32 12.42 8.65
CA TYR A 235 8.81 13.19 7.52
C TYR A 235 9.65 14.47 7.31
N PRO A 236 10.80 14.35 6.61
CA PRO A 236 11.75 15.46 6.48
C PRO A 236 11.24 16.57 5.56
N ASN A 237 10.37 16.26 4.59
CA ASN A 237 9.72 17.25 3.74
C ASN A 237 8.64 18.00 4.52
N ALA A 238 8.57 19.33 4.36
CA ALA A 238 7.60 20.17 5.08
C ALA A 238 6.12 19.79 4.86
N LEU A 239 5.79 19.28 3.68
CA LEU A 239 4.44 18.88 3.28
C LEU A 239 4.49 17.48 2.69
N THR A 240 3.58 16.61 3.12
CA THR A 240 3.42 15.25 2.58
C THR A 240 1.95 14.99 2.30
N LEU A 241 1.62 14.66 1.05
CA LEU A 241 0.27 14.30 0.63
C LEU A 241 0.11 12.78 0.66
N ILE A 242 -0.84 12.31 1.46
CA ILE A 242 -1.08 10.91 1.78
C ILE A 242 -2.45 10.52 1.26
N ARG A 243 -2.54 9.35 0.62
CA ARG A 243 -3.77 8.75 0.09
C ARG A 243 -4.59 8.05 1.18
N PRO A 244 -5.88 7.75 0.92
CA PRO A 244 -6.72 6.98 1.85
C PRO A 244 -6.16 5.60 2.21
N ASP A 245 -5.35 5.00 1.33
CA ASP A 245 -4.67 3.71 1.54
C ASP A 245 -3.30 3.86 2.24
N GLN A 246 -3.05 5.02 2.86
CA GLN A 246 -1.86 5.35 3.63
C GLN A 246 -0.57 5.47 2.81
N HIS A 247 -0.62 5.43 1.47
CA HIS A 247 0.56 5.63 0.64
C HIS A 247 0.78 7.12 0.34
N ILE A 248 2.04 7.52 0.32
CA ILE A 248 2.40 8.91 0.02
C ILE A 248 2.29 9.11 -1.49
N ALA A 249 1.48 10.08 -1.92
CA ALA A 249 1.36 10.43 -3.34
C ALA A 249 2.35 11.52 -3.77
N TRP A 250 2.74 12.39 -2.85
CA TRP A 250 3.63 13.51 -3.13
C TRP A 250 4.25 14.03 -1.82
N ALA A 251 5.47 14.58 -1.88
CA ALA A 251 6.09 15.28 -0.76
C ALA A 251 6.95 16.44 -1.27
N GLY A 252 7.03 17.52 -0.49
CA GLY A 252 7.90 18.65 -0.84
C GLY A 252 7.85 19.84 0.12
N GLU A 253 8.71 20.82 -0.16
CA GLU A 253 8.88 22.00 0.70
C GLU A 253 7.81 23.09 0.48
N LYS A 254 7.23 23.13 -0.72
CA LYS A 254 6.28 24.16 -1.15
C LYS A 254 5.09 23.50 -1.81
N TRP A 255 3.89 24.03 -1.53
CA TRP A 255 2.67 23.58 -2.19
C TRP A 255 2.70 23.98 -3.67
N PRO A 256 2.52 23.05 -4.63
CA PRO A 256 2.50 23.38 -6.06
C PRO A 256 1.32 24.28 -6.41
N ALA A 257 1.54 25.24 -7.32
CA ALA A 257 0.48 26.13 -7.77
C ALA A 257 -0.67 25.34 -8.45
N GLY A 258 -1.90 25.84 -8.32
CA GLY A 258 -3.08 25.31 -9.02
C GLY A 258 -3.54 23.91 -8.58
N GLY A 259 -3.02 23.40 -7.46
CA GLY A 259 -3.36 22.08 -6.94
C GLY A 259 -2.77 20.93 -7.74
N GLY A 260 -1.62 21.13 -8.39
CA GLY A 260 -0.97 20.11 -9.24
C GLY A 260 -0.74 18.78 -8.50
N ALA A 261 -0.34 18.83 -7.23
CA ALA A 261 -0.18 17.62 -6.39
C ALA A 261 -1.48 16.84 -6.23
N LEU A 262 -2.62 17.54 -6.03
CA LEU A 262 -3.94 16.89 -5.92
C LEU A 262 -4.36 16.29 -7.26
N ALA A 263 -4.20 17.05 -8.35
CA ALA A 263 -4.57 16.59 -9.69
C ALA A 263 -3.80 15.33 -10.07
N PHE A 264 -2.49 15.30 -9.80
CA PHE A 264 -1.64 14.16 -10.05
C PHE A 264 -2.05 12.94 -9.21
N ALA A 265 -2.21 13.12 -7.89
CA ALA A 265 -2.57 12.06 -6.94
C ALA A 265 -3.94 11.41 -7.23
N LEU A 266 -4.81 12.13 -7.94
CA LEU A 266 -6.16 11.71 -8.27
C LEU A 266 -6.33 11.35 -9.74
N GLY A 267 -5.24 11.35 -10.53
CA GLY A 267 -5.29 11.02 -11.95
C GLY A 267 -6.20 11.95 -12.77
N LEU A 268 -6.37 13.20 -12.33
CA LEU A 268 -7.17 14.22 -13.02
C LEU A 268 -6.41 14.72 -14.25
N GLU A 269 -7.14 15.10 -15.30
CA GLU A 269 -6.55 15.83 -16.42
C GLU A 269 -6.17 17.24 -15.98
N ALA A 270 -5.05 17.73 -16.52
CA ALA A 270 -4.47 19.04 -16.19
C ALA A 270 -5.29 20.20 -16.75
#